data_AF-A0A1S3QSL6-F1
#
_entry.id   AF-A0A1S3QSL6-F1
#
_cell.length_a   1.000
_cell.length_b   1.000
_cell.length_c   1.000
_cell.angle_alpha   90.00
_cell.angle_beta   90.00
_cell.angle_gamma   90.00
#
_symmetry.space_group_name_H-M   'P 1'
#
loop_
_entity.id
_entity.type
_entity.pdbx_description
1 polymer ?
#
loop_
_entity_poly.entity_id
_entity_poly.type
_entity_poly.pdbx_seq_one_letter_code
_entity_poly.pdbx_strand_id
1 'polypeptide(L)'
;MLLQVSTLVYYTYQCYYSTGWIGPVSIFGYFIVGTITNKILMGPIVSTLFEQEKLEGDFRFKHMQIRSNAESASFYRAGKVEHMRTDRRLQTLLRCQKSLMNKELWLYIGVNTFDYLGGILSYIIISIPIFSGVYNNLSPGELSALISKNAFVCIYLISCFSQLIDLSTTLSDVAGYTHRIGELREVMDDISRTHCDYDPASGDSYDFDSDKVHSGPADTAFILDCVSYKSPFSEQLLVEELSIKISQGSNLLVVGNTGR
;
A
#
# COMPACT_ATOMS: atom_id res chain seq x y z
N MET A 1 -20.62 5.72 0.00
CA MET A 1 -20.33 6.31 -1.33
C MET A 1 -21.60 6.77 -2.05
N LEU A 2 -22.52 5.89 -2.49
CA LEU A 2 -23.72 6.31 -3.25
C LEU A 2 -24.58 7.36 -2.52
N LEU A 3 -24.86 7.16 -1.23
CA LEU A 3 -25.59 8.14 -0.39
C LEU A 3 -24.90 9.50 -0.28
N GLN A 4 -23.56 9.55 -0.26
CA GLN A 4 -22.80 10.80 -0.20
C GLN A 4 -22.86 11.54 -1.54
N VAL A 5 -22.73 10.82 -2.65
CA VAL A 5 -22.83 11.41 -4.00
C VAL A 5 -24.23 11.97 -4.25
N SER A 6 -25.28 11.24 -3.86
CA SER A 6 -26.67 11.72 -3.95
C SER A 6 -26.90 12.99 -3.13
N THR A 7 -26.35 13.04 -1.93
CA THR A 7 -26.46 14.20 -1.04
C THR A 7 -25.70 15.41 -1.58
N LEU A 8 -24.51 15.21 -2.17
CA LEU A 8 -23.72 16.24 -2.84
C LEU A 8 -24.49 16.87 -4.01
N VAL A 9 -25.12 16.04 -4.85
CA VAL A 9 -25.93 16.49 -5.99
C VAL A 9 -27.13 17.30 -5.52
N TYR A 10 -27.84 16.82 -4.50
CA TYR A 10 -28.99 17.53 -3.92
C TYR A 10 -28.61 18.91 -3.38
N TYR A 11 -27.53 19.00 -2.61
CA TYR A 11 -27.07 20.25 -2.03
C TYR A 11 -26.45 21.21 -3.05
N THR A 12 -25.79 20.69 -4.09
CA THR A 12 -25.33 21.50 -5.22
C THR A 12 -26.51 22.14 -5.95
N TYR A 13 -27.59 21.37 -6.18
CA TYR A 13 -28.81 21.88 -6.79
C TYR A 13 -29.49 22.95 -5.91
N GLN A 14 -29.57 22.71 -4.60
CA GLN A 14 -30.11 23.68 -3.64
C GLN A 14 -29.26 24.98 -3.61
N CYS A 15 -27.93 24.87 -3.67
CA CYS A 15 -27.01 26.01 -3.69
C CYS A 15 -27.13 26.81 -4.99
N TYR A 16 -27.28 26.13 -6.13
CA TYR A 16 -27.54 26.77 -7.42
C TYR A 16 -28.86 27.57 -7.40
N TYR A 17 -29.91 27.01 -6.82
CA TYR A 17 -31.20 27.70 -6.70
C TYR A 17 -31.14 28.93 -5.79
N SER A 18 -30.41 28.84 -4.67
CA SER A 18 -30.28 29.96 -3.73
C SER A 18 -29.35 31.07 -4.22
N THR A 19 -28.17 30.73 -4.74
CA THR A 19 -27.06 31.69 -4.97
C THR A 19 -26.69 31.85 -6.46
N GLY A 20 -27.37 31.12 -7.35
CA GLY A 20 -27.05 31.10 -8.78
C GLY A 20 -25.77 30.33 -9.09
N TRP A 21 -25.20 30.56 -10.28
CA TRP A 21 -24.02 29.82 -10.77
C TRP A 21 -22.73 30.12 -9.98
N ILE A 22 -22.63 31.28 -9.34
CA ILE A 22 -21.44 31.70 -8.57
C ILE A 22 -21.15 30.76 -7.39
N GLY A 23 -22.19 30.29 -6.69
CA GLY A 23 -22.05 29.45 -5.49
C GLY A 23 -21.39 28.11 -5.79
N PRO A 24 -22.02 27.25 -6.61
CA PRO A 24 -21.44 25.97 -7.00
C PRO A 24 -20.05 26.11 -7.60
N VAL A 25 -19.83 27.02 -8.57
CA VAL A 25 -18.51 27.17 -9.21
C VAL A 25 -17.41 27.53 -8.22
N SER A 26 -17.69 28.42 -7.27
CA SER A 26 -16.71 28.80 -6.25
C SER A 26 -16.35 27.62 -5.34
N ILE A 27 -17.35 26.82 -4.94
CA ILE A 27 -17.13 25.66 -4.07
C ILE A 27 -16.40 24.53 -4.81
N PHE A 28 -16.79 24.23 -6.04
CA PHE A 28 -16.09 23.24 -6.87
C PHE A 28 -14.65 23.68 -7.19
N GLY A 29 -14.44 24.96 -7.53
CA GLY A 29 -13.10 25.51 -7.76
C GLY A 29 -12.23 25.40 -6.51
N TYR A 30 -12.77 25.76 -5.35
CA TYR A 30 -12.11 25.59 -4.07
C TYR A 30 -11.73 24.14 -3.80
N PHE A 31 -12.67 23.20 -4.00
CA PHE A 31 -12.44 21.77 -3.82
C PHE A 31 -11.33 21.21 -4.71
N ILE A 32 -11.31 21.60 -6.01
CA ILE A 32 -10.26 21.17 -6.93
C ILE A 32 -8.89 21.66 -6.47
N VAL A 33 -8.79 22.92 -6.06
CA VAL A 33 -7.53 23.48 -5.52
C VAL A 33 -7.11 22.72 -4.25
N GLY A 34 -8.01 22.51 -3.30
CA GLY A 34 -7.73 21.77 -2.07
C GLY A 34 -7.26 20.34 -2.33
N THR A 35 -7.93 19.63 -3.24
CA THR A 35 -7.59 18.27 -3.62
C THR A 35 -6.20 18.20 -4.26
N ILE A 36 -5.88 19.13 -5.18
CA ILE A 36 -4.56 19.20 -5.82
C ILE A 36 -3.48 19.50 -4.77
N THR A 37 -3.70 20.49 -3.89
CA THR A 37 -2.75 20.83 -2.83
C THR A 37 -2.53 19.65 -1.89
N ASN A 38 -3.60 18.99 -1.42
CA ASN A 38 -3.49 17.82 -0.54
C ASN A 38 -2.72 16.68 -1.22
N LYS A 39 -3.04 16.37 -2.48
CA LYS A 39 -2.35 15.34 -3.26
C LYS A 39 -0.84 15.62 -3.39
N ILE A 40 -0.46 16.88 -3.63
CA ILE A 40 0.95 17.27 -3.72
C ILE A 40 1.65 17.12 -2.37
N LEU A 41 1.00 17.48 -1.26
CA LEU A 41 1.56 17.34 0.09
C LEU A 41 1.66 15.88 0.53
N MET A 42 0.74 15.02 0.10
CA MET A 42 0.71 13.59 0.48
C MET A 42 1.82 12.77 -0.16
N GLY A 43 2.17 13.06 -1.43
CA GLY A 43 3.22 12.35 -2.17
C GLY A 43 4.54 12.15 -1.40
N PRO A 44 5.19 13.19 -0.86
CA PRO A 44 6.44 13.05 -0.11
C PRO A 44 6.27 12.35 1.25
N ILE A 45 5.08 12.40 1.86
CA ILE A 45 4.80 11.72 3.14
C ILE A 45 4.81 10.22 2.92
N VAL A 46 4.08 9.74 1.91
CA VAL A 46 3.98 8.32 1.58
C VAL A 46 5.36 7.71 1.32
N SER A 47 6.21 8.38 0.52
CA SER A 47 7.58 7.91 0.29
C SER A 47 8.43 7.83 1.56
N THR A 48 8.25 8.77 2.50
CA THR A 48 9.02 8.80 3.76
C THR A 48 8.50 7.77 4.75
N LEU A 49 7.19 7.52 4.72
CA LEU A 49 6.54 6.49 5.53
C LEU A 49 7.07 5.11 5.14
N PHE A 50 7.13 4.80 3.85
CA PHE A 50 7.73 3.55 3.36
C PHE A 50 9.20 3.40 3.80
N GLU A 51 9.98 4.47 3.74
CA GLU A 51 11.37 4.45 4.22
C GLU A 51 11.46 4.21 5.73
N GLN A 52 10.56 4.82 6.52
CA GLN A 52 10.47 4.62 7.96
C GLN A 52 10.11 3.17 8.30
N GLU A 53 9.12 2.58 7.64
CA GLU A 53 8.71 1.19 7.83
C GLU A 53 9.85 0.21 7.50
N LYS A 54 10.57 0.47 6.39
CA LYS A 54 11.75 -0.31 6.03
C LYS A 54 12.83 -0.25 7.10
N LEU A 55 13.17 0.95 7.58
CA LEU A 55 14.19 1.14 8.63
C LEU A 55 13.76 0.51 9.95
N GLU A 56 12.47 0.53 10.27
CA GLU A 56 11.92 -0.15 11.44
C GLU A 56 12.04 -1.67 11.31
N GLY A 57 11.75 -2.21 10.12
CA GLY A 57 11.98 -3.61 9.78
C GLY A 57 13.44 -4.01 9.96
N ASP A 58 14.38 -3.21 9.43
CA ASP A 58 15.83 -3.45 9.56
C ASP A 58 16.32 -3.41 11.01
N PHE A 59 15.73 -2.56 11.84
CA PHE A 59 16.01 -2.47 13.26
C PHE A 59 15.47 -3.70 14.02
N ARG A 60 14.22 -4.10 13.75
CA ARG A 60 13.60 -5.31 14.34
C ARG A 60 14.36 -6.57 13.93
N PHE A 61 14.74 -6.68 12.67
CA PHE A 61 15.55 -7.78 12.16
C PHE A 61 16.93 -7.83 12.85
N LYS A 62 17.57 -6.67 13.06
CA LYS A 62 18.84 -6.60 13.81
C LYS A 62 18.68 -7.11 15.24
N HIS A 63 17.61 -6.73 15.92
CA HIS A 63 17.30 -7.23 17.26
C HIS A 63 17.07 -8.75 17.26
N MET A 64 16.35 -9.28 16.27
CA MET A 64 16.17 -10.71 16.11
C MET A 64 17.50 -11.44 15.92
N GLN A 65 18.40 -10.93 15.07
CA GLN A 65 19.73 -11.49 14.87
C GLN A 65 20.58 -11.51 16.15
N ILE A 66 20.50 -10.47 16.97
CA ILE A 66 21.21 -10.41 18.25
C ILE A 66 20.64 -11.45 19.21
N ARG A 67 19.31 -11.61 19.24
CA ARG A 67 18.65 -12.62 20.09
C ARG A 67 19.01 -14.04 19.66
N SER A 68 18.98 -14.35 18.37
CA SER A 68 19.27 -15.70 17.85
C SER A 68 20.75 -16.07 17.98
N ASN A 69 21.66 -15.11 17.87
CA ASN A 69 23.12 -15.33 17.92
C ASN A 69 23.75 -14.76 19.21
N ALA A 70 22.97 -14.68 20.30
CA ALA A 70 23.42 -14.08 21.56
C ALA A 70 24.62 -14.81 22.16
N GLU A 71 24.66 -16.13 22.01
CA GLU A 71 25.76 -16.97 22.48
C GLU A 71 27.06 -16.67 21.72
N SER A 72 27.05 -16.71 20.39
CA SER A 72 28.23 -16.35 19.60
C SER A 72 28.69 -14.92 19.89
N ALA A 73 27.75 -13.97 20.01
CA ALA A 73 28.07 -12.59 20.36
C ALA A 73 28.72 -12.45 21.75
N SER A 74 28.32 -13.28 22.73
CA SER A 74 28.91 -13.28 24.07
C SER A 74 30.31 -13.92 24.08
N PHE A 75 30.50 -15.02 23.34
CA PHE A 75 31.81 -15.65 23.13
C PHE A 75 32.83 -14.69 22.54
N TYR A 76 32.44 -13.90 21.53
CA TYR A 76 33.32 -12.88 20.93
C TYR A 76 33.38 -11.56 21.73
N ARG A 77 32.69 -11.46 22.89
CA ARG A 77 32.56 -10.23 23.69
C ARG A 77 32.12 -9.01 22.85
N ALA A 78 31.26 -9.26 21.87
CA ALA A 78 30.87 -8.30 20.84
C ALA A 78 29.84 -7.25 21.31
N GLY A 79 29.45 -7.24 22.59
CA GLY A 79 28.36 -6.41 23.11
C GLY A 79 28.50 -4.91 22.80
N LYS A 80 29.69 -4.33 22.96
CA LYS A 80 29.91 -2.90 22.65
C LYS A 80 29.80 -2.61 21.14
N VAL A 81 30.29 -3.51 20.30
CA VAL A 81 30.23 -3.36 18.84
C VAL A 81 28.79 -3.49 18.35
N GLU A 82 28.07 -4.50 18.83
CA GLU A 82 26.66 -4.73 18.48
C GLU A 82 25.74 -3.62 19.03
N HIS A 83 26.04 -3.08 20.21
CA HIS A 83 25.35 -1.89 20.73
C HIS A 83 25.54 -0.68 19.82
N MET A 84 26.79 -0.32 19.46
CA MET A 84 27.04 0.82 18.56
C MET A 84 26.39 0.63 17.19
N ARG A 85 26.41 -0.58 16.64
CA ARG A 85 25.77 -0.89 15.35
C ARG A 85 24.25 -0.77 15.42
N THR A 86 23.65 -1.23 16.51
CA THR A 86 22.19 -1.19 16.73
C THR A 86 21.72 0.24 16.99
N ASP A 87 22.45 0.99 17.81
CA ASP A 87 22.18 2.40 18.09
C ASP A 87 22.26 3.24 16.81
N ARG A 88 23.24 3.01 15.94
CA ARG A 88 23.31 3.69 14.64
C ARG A 88 22.08 3.44 13.76
N ARG A 89 21.53 2.21 13.76
CA ARG A 89 20.29 1.89 13.05
C ARG A 89 19.10 2.61 13.69
N LEU A 90 19.01 2.60 15.01
CA LEU A 90 17.98 3.32 15.76
C LEU A 90 17.99 4.83 15.48
N GLN A 91 19.16 5.47 15.52
CA GLN A 91 19.32 6.89 15.21
C GLN A 91 18.92 7.22 13.77
N THR A 92 19.12 6.29 12.84
CA THR A 92 18.68 6.47 11.45
C THR A 92 17.16 6.37 11.33
N LEU A 93 16.55 5.39 12.00
CA LEU A 93 15.10 5.26 12.12
C LEU A 93 14.46 6.50 12.76
N LEU A 94 14.98 6.97 13.90
CA LEU A 94 14.46 8.13 14.61
C LEU A 94 14.55 9.42 13.79
N ARG A 95 15.63 9.59 13.01
CA ARG A 95 15.75 10.73 12.08
C ARG A 95 14.71 10.66 10.97
N CYS A 96 14.48 9.49 10.40
CA CYS A 96 13.43 9.28 9.40
C CYS A 96 12.04 9.55 9.99
N GLN A 97 11.74 9.00 11.17
CA GLN A 97 10.48 9.20 11.89
C GLN A 97 10.25 10.68 12.23
N LYS A 98 11.29 11.40 12.67
CA LYS A 98 11.20 12.85 12.89
C LYS A 98 10.92 13.62 11.61
N SER A 99 11.57 13.23 10.50
CA SER A 99 11.30 13.84 9.19
C SER A 99 9.86 13.56 8.72
N LEU A 100 9.34 12.37 8.98
CA LEU A 100 7.96 12.00 8.65
C LEU A 100 6.98 12.87 9.44
N MET A 101 7.15 12.95 10.77
CA MET A 101 6.30 13.75 11.65
C MET A 101 6.30 15.23 11.27
N ASN A 102 7.45 15.80 10.87
CA ASN A 102 7.50 17.17 10.38
C ASN A 102 6.67 17.37 9.09
N LYS A 103 6.67 16.39 8.17
CA LYS A 103 5.88 16.46 6.93
C LYS A 103 4.39 16.29 7.21
N GLU A 104 4.02 15.36 8.09
CA GLU A 104 2.64 15.18 8.56
C GLU A 104 2.09 16.44 9.23
N LEU A 105 2.92 17.13 10.03
CA LEU A 105 2.54 18.39 10.65
C LEU A 105 2.18 19.45 9.59
N TRP A 106 2.94 19.58 8.50
CA TRP A 106 2.62 20.48 7.40
C TRP A 106 1.32 20.10 6.68
N LEU A 107 1.09 18.80 6.46
CA LEU A 107 -0.18 18.32 5.90
C LEU A 107 -1.34 18.64 6.83
N TYR A 108 -1.22 18.38 8.12
CA TYR A 108 -2.25 18.68 9.10
C TYR A 108 -2.56 20.17 9.15
N ILE A 109 -1.54 21.04 9.16
CA ILE A 109 -1.74 22.49 9.08
C ILE A 109 -2.45 22.87 7.77
N GLY A 110 -2.05 22.30 6.64
CA GLY A 110 -2.65 22.57 5.33
C GLY A 110 -4.13 22.19 5.28
N VAL A 111 -4.47 20.98 5.75
CA VAL A 111 -5.85 20.49 5.80
C VAL A 111 -6.71 21.35 6.74
N ASN A 112 -6.25 21.60 7.97
CA ASN A 112 -7.01 22.42 8.91
C ASN A 112 -7.20 23.85 8.41
N THR A 113 -6.14 24.45 7.83
CA THR A 113 -6.24 25.80 7.24
C THR A 113 -7.25 25.81 6.11
N PHE A 114 -7.27 24.78 5.27
CA PHE A 114 -8.27 24.62 4.23
C PHE A 114 -9.68 24.49 4.83
N ASP A 115 -9.91 23.63 5.82
CA ASP A 115 -11.23 23.49 6.44
C ASP A 115 -11.76 24.82 7.04
N TYR A 116 -10.91 25.57 7.74
CA TYR A 116 -11.29 26.89 8.27
C TYR A 116 -11.53 27.93 7.18
N LEU A 117 -10.69 27.97 6.13
CA LEU A 117 -10.89 28.86 4.98
C LEU A 117 -12.16 28.51 4.19
N GLY A 118 -12.52 27.23 4.10
CA GLY A 118 -13.77 26.78 3.50
C GLY A 118 -15.00 27.29 4.25
N GLY A 119 -14.92 27.32 5.58
CA GLY A 119 -15.94 27.97 6.42
C GLY A 119 -16.09 29.46 6.11
N ILE A 120 -14.98 30.20 6.02
CA ILE A 120 -14.99 31.63 5.67
C ILE A 120 -15.52 31.86 4.26
N LEU A 121 -15.09 31.05 3.28
CA LEU A 121 -15.54 31.11 1.89
C LEU A 121 -17.06 30.90 1.81
N SER A 122 -17.61 29.99 2.61
CA SER A 122 -19.06 29.75 2.69
C SER A 122 -19.82 31.02 3.10
N TYR A 123 -19.32 31.78 4.08
CA TYR A 123 -19.92 33.06 4.47
C TYR A 123 -19.79 34.14 3.38
N ILE A 124 -18.67 34.18 2.66
CA ILE A 124 -18.48 35.12 1.54
C ILE A 124 -19.49 34.83 0.41
N ILE A 125 -19.68 33.56 0.07
CA ILE A 125 -20.66 33.15 -0.97
C ILE A 125 -22.08 33.56 -0.60
N ILE A 126 -22.44 33.46 0.68
CA ILE A 126 -23.77 33.87 1.18
C ILE A 126 -23.90 35.40 1.23
N SER A 127 -22.81 36.12 1.44
CA SER A 127 -22.78 37.59 1.48
C SER A 127 -23.13 38.23 0.13
N ILE A 128 -22.67 37.67 -0.99
CA ILE A 128 -22.90 38.20 -2.35
C ILE A 128 -24.40 38.42 -2.66
N PRO A 129 -25.29 37.42 -2.54
CA PRO A 129 -26.71 37.61 -2.84
C PRO A 129 -27.41 38.54 -1.83
N ILE A 130 -26.96 38.61 -0.57
CA ILE A 130 -27.46 39.58 0.42
C ILE A 130 -27.16 41.02 -0.03
N PHE A 131 -25.91 41.31 -0.39
CA PHE A 131 -25.50 42.66 -0.83
C PHE A 131 -26.05 43.03 -2.22
N SER A 132 -26.31 42.05 -3.09
CA SER A 132 -26.94 42.29 -4.40
C SER A 132 -28.44 42.63 -4.32
N GLY A 133 -29.05 42.56 -3.13
CA GLY A 133 -30.45 42.94 -2.89
C GLY A 133 -31.48 41.91 -3.37
N VAL A 134 -31.06 40.73 -3.81
CA VAL A 134 -31.94 39.63 -4.27
C VAL A 134 -32.89 39.15 -3.15
N TYR A 135 -32.51 39.36 -1.88
CA TYR A 135 -33.29 38.97 -0.71
C TYR A 135 -33.99 40.14 0.01
N ASN A 136 -34.04 41.34 -0.58
CA ASN A 136 -34.66 42.52 0.05
C ASN A 136 -36.19 42.38 0.30
N ASN A 137 -36.83 41.38 -0.31
CA ASN A 137 -38.26 41.09 -0.15
C ASN A 137 -38.56 40.07 0.97
N LEU A 138 -37.55 39.54 1.65
CA LEU A 138 -37.69 38.52 2.70
C LEU A 138 -37.65 39.14 4.09
N SER A 139 -38.41 38.60 5.03
CA SER A 139 -38.38 39.08 6.41
C SER A 139 -37.01 38.78 7.07
N PRO A 140 -36.57 39.58 8.06
CA PRO A 140 -35.30 39.34 8.76
C PRO A 140 -35.16 37.93 9.36
N GLY A 141 -36.28 37.33 9.77
CA GLY A 141 -36.33 35.96 10.28
C GLY A 141 -36.12 34.90 9.18
N GLU A 142 -36.73 35.08 8.01
CA GLU A 142 -36.56 34.18 6.86
C GLU A 142 -35.15 34.30 6.27
N LEU A 143 -34.58 35.51 6.25
CA LEU A 143 -33.21 35.76 5.79
C LEU A 143 -32.19 35.07 6.70
N SER A 144 -32.36 35.16 8.03
CA SER A 144 -31.50 34.46 8.99
C SER A 144 -31.61 32.93 8.89
N ALA A 145 -32.82 32.41 8.68
CA ALA A 145 -33.06 30.98 8.44
C ALA A 145 -32.43 30.50 7.12
N LEU A 146 -32.51 31.30 6.05
CA LEU A 146 -31.91 31.00 4.75
C LEU A 146 -30.38 30.99 4.82
N ILE A 147 -29.78 31.98 5.49
CA ILE A 147 -28.32 32.04 5.73
C ILE A 147 -27.86 30.82 6.51
N SER A 148 -28.55 30.48 7.60
CA SER A 148 -28.20 29.32 8.42
C SER A 148 -28.30 28.04 7.60
N LYS A 149 -29.38 27.86 6.83
CA LYS A 149 -29.53 26.71 5.93
C LYS A 149 -28.40 26.65 4.91
N ASN A 150 -28.09 27.74 4.22
CA ASN A 150 -27.05 27.75 3.18
C ASN A 150 -25.64 27.54 3.77
N ALA A 151 -25.36 28.07 4.96
CA ALA A 151 -24.10 27.83 5.67
C ALA A 151 -23.95 26.36 6.06
N PHE A 152 -25.02 25.75 6.59
CA PHE A 152 -25.07 24.30 6.85
C PHE A 152 -24.81 23.49 5.58
N VAL A 153 -25.45 23.86 4.47
CA VAL A 153 -25.26 23.19 3.18
C VAL A 153 -23.80 23.29 2.70
N CYS A 154 -23.19 24.46 2.77
CA CYS A 154 -21.80 24.66 2.32
C CYS A 154 -20.80 23.89 3.20
N ILE A 155 -20.94 23.96 4.53
CA ILE A 155 -20.11 23.20 5.48
C ILE A 155 -20.26 21.70 5.25
N TYR A 156 -21.49 21.23 5.02
CA TYR A 156 -21.76 19.82 4.75
C TYR A 156 -21.15 19.37 3.42
N LEU A 157 -21.20 20.22 2.39
CA LEU A 157 -20.60 19.95 1.09
C LEU A 157 -19.07 19.82 1.20
N ILE A 158 -18.42 20.71 1.97
CA ILE A 158 -16.98 20.66 2.27
C ILE A 158 -16.63 19.36 3.02
N SER A 159 -17.43 18.98 4.03
CA SER A 159 -17.22 17.73 4.78
C SER A 159 -17.35 16.48 3.90
N CYS A 160 -18.36 16.43 3.03
CA CYS A 160 -18.51 15.35 2.06
C CYS A 160 -17.32 15.25 1.10
N PHE A 161 -16.76 16.40 0.71
CA PHE A 161 -15.59 16.48 -0.15
C PHE A 161 -14.31 15.99 0.53
N SER A 162 -14.02 16.39 1.78
CA SER A 162 -12.90 15.81 2.56
C SER A 162 -13.04 14.30 2.71
N GLN A 163 -14.25 13.80 3.00
CA GLN A 163 -14.50 12.36 3.06
C GLN A 163 -14.25 11.67 1.71
N LEU A 164 -14.57 12.31 0.58
CA LEU A 164 -14.32 11.74 -0.75
C LEU A 164 -12.81 11.63 -1.03
N ILE A 165 -12.01 12.59 -0.58
CA ILE A 165 -10.54 12.53 -0.65
C ILE A 165 -10.03 11.35 0.17
N ASP A 166 -10.49 11.19 1.42
CA ASP A 166 -10.12 10.06 2.29
C ASP A 166 -10.54 8.69 1.71
N LEU A 167 -11.66 8.65 1.00
CA LEU A 167 -12.07 7.44 0.28
C LEU A 167 -11.18 7.18 -0.96
N SER A 168 -10.73 8.23 -1.65
CA SER A 168 -9.89 8.10 -2.85
C SER A 168 -8.52 7.51 -2.52
N THR A 169 -7.96 7.82 -1.35
CA THR A 169 -6.69 7.23 -0.88
C THR A 169 -6.88 5.75 -0.59
N THR A 170 -7.93 5.40 0.15
CA THR A 170 -8.31 4.00 0.42
C THR A 170 -8.54 3.21 -0.88
N LEU A 171 -9.22 3.80 -1.86
CA LEU A 171 -9.43 3.17 -3.17
C LEU A 171 -8.12 2.97 -3.94
N SER A 172 -7.18 3.90 -3.80
CA SER A 172 -5.84 3.76 -4.39
C SER A 172 -5.06 2.62 -3.75
N ASP A 173 -5.17 2.45 -2.43
CA ASP A 173 -4.57 1.33 -1.71
C ASP A 173 -5.17 -0.01 -2.17
N VAL A 174 -6.50 -0.10 -2.28
CA VAL A 174 -7.19 -1.29 -2.80
C VAL A 174 -6.74 -1.61 -4.22
N ALA A 175 -6.60 -0.61 -5.10
CA ALA A 175 -6.09 -0.81 -6.44
C ALA A 175 -4.64 -1.33 -6.44
N GLY A 176 -3.78 -0.79 -5.56
CA GLY A 176 -2.41 -1.24 -5.36
C GLY A 176 -2.32 -2.69 -4.86
N TYR A 177 -3.12 -3.06 -3.86
CA TYR A 177 -3.21 -4.45 -3.39
C TYR A 177 -3.73 -5.38 -4.48
N THR A 178 -4.74 -4.96 -5.23
CA THR A 178 -5.30 -5.74 -6.34
C THR A 178 -4.24 -5.98 -7.43
N HIS A 179 -3.41 -4.98 -7.75
CA HIS A 179 -2.30 -5.15 -8.69
C HIS A 179 -1.30 -6.20 -8.20
N ARG A 180 -0.85 -6.11 -6.94
CA ARG A 180 0.13 -7.07 -6.37
C ARG A 180 -0.43 -8.49 -6.28
N ILE A 181 -1.71 -8.63 -5.91
CA ILE A 181 -2.40 -9.94 -5.88
C ILE A 181 -2.59 -10.46 -7.31
N GLY A 182 -2.89 -9.58 -8.27
CA GLY A 182 -3.00 -9.90 -9.69
C GLY A 182 -1.68 -10.45 -10.24
N GLU A 183 -0.58 -9.77 -9.98
CA GLU A 183 0.78 -10.18 -10.36
C GLU A 183 1.16 -11.53 -9.75
N LEU A 184 0.89 -11.72 -8.45
CA LEU A 184 1.12 -13.01 -7.79
C LEU A 184 0.29 -14.14 -8.43
N ARG A 185 -0.98 -13.87 -8.72
CA ARG A 185 -1.87 -14.86 -9.36
C ARG A 185 -1.40 -15.19 -10.79
N GLU A 186 -0.93 -14.20 -11.53
CA GLU A 186 -0.37 -14.39 -12.88
C GLU A 186 0.88 -15.28 -12.83
N VAL A 187 1.80 -15.03 -11.90
CA VAL A 187 2.98 -15.89 -11.71
C VAL A 187 2.60 -17.30 -11.26
N MET A 188 1.61 -17.44 -10.38
CA MET A 188 1.11 -18.76 -9.96
C MET A 188 0.45 -19.53 -11.12
N ASP A 189 -0.32 -18.85 -11.96
CA ASP A 189 -0.92 -19.44 -13.16
C ASP A 189 0.16 -19.84 -14.18
N ASP A 190 1.23 -19.05 -14.33
CA ASP A 190 2.37 -19.37 -15.20
C ASP A 190 3.14 -20.62 -14.73
N ILE A 191 3.39 -20.73 -13.41
CA ILE A 191 4.00 -21.94 -12.82
C ILE A 191 3.08 -23.16 -13.03
N SER A 192 1.77 -23.00 -12.80
CA SER A 192 0.78 -24.07 -13.00
C SER A 192 0.71 -24.53 -14.46
N ARG A 193 0.77 -23.61 -15.43
CA ARG A 193 0.82 -23.93 -16.86
C ARG A 193 2.13 -24.57 -17.27
N THR A 194 3.26 -24.12 -16.74
CA THR A 194 4.57 -24.75 -16.99
C THR A 194 4.59 -26.19 -16.48
N HIS A 195 3.81 -26.50 -15.43
CA HIS A 195 3.62 -27.88 -14.96
C HIS A 195 2.70 -28.71 -15.88
N CYS A 196 1.88 -28.06 -16.74
CA CYS A 196 0.98 -28.70 -17.70
C CYS A 196 1.51 -28.73 -19.15
N ASP A 197 2.54 -27.95 -19.49
CA ASP A 197 3.30 -28.06 -20.74
C ASP A 197 4.34 -29.21 -20.69
N TYR A 198 4.43 -29.92 -19.55
CA TYR A 198 4.89 -31.30 -19.54
C TYR A 198 3.79 -32.16 -20.18
N ASP A 199 3.92 -32.38 -21.48
CA ASP A 199 3.05 -33.19 -22.31
C ASP A 199 2.63 -34.51 -21.62
N PRO A 200 1.36 -34.67 -21.20
CA PRO A 200 0.82 -35.93 -20.72
C PRO A 200 0.36 -36.82 -21.89
N ALA A 201 0.97 -36.70 -23.09
CA ALA A 201 0.99 -37.80 -24.05
C ALA A 201 1.77 -39.02 -23.51
N SER A 202 2.53 -38.87 -22.43
CA SER A 202 2.78 -39.96 -21.47
C SER A 202 1.89 -39.74 -20.26
N GLY A 203 0.66 -40.26 -20.33
CA GLY A 203 -0.35 -40.09 -19.29
C GLY A 203 0.12 -40.65 -17.95
N ASP A 204 0.21 -39.79 -16.94
CA ASP A 204 0.08 -40.15 -15.54
C ASP A 204 -0.33 -38.89 -14.76
N SER A 205 -1.56 -38.91 -14.22
CA SER A 205 -2.09 -37.89 -13.32
C SER A 205 -1.46 -38.08 -11.94
N TYR A 206 -0.66 -37.12 -11.47
CA TYR A 206 -0.05 -37.16 -10.14
C TYR A 206 -1.07 -36.73 -9.09
N ASP A 207 -1.81 -37.71 -8.59
CA ASP A 207 -2.61 -37.61 -7.37
C ASP A 207 -1.65 -37.73 -6.17
N PHE A 208 -1.51 -36.65 -5.38
CA PHE A 208 -0.58 -36.55 -4.25
C PHE A 208 -0.91 -37.55 -3.11
N ASP A 209 -2.05 -38.24 -3.20
CA ASP A 209 -2.54 -39.22 -2.23
C ASP A 209 -2.56 -40.66 -2.78
N SER A 210 -1.98 -40.90 -3.96
CA SER A 210 -1.94 -42.21 -4.61
C SER A 210 -0.59 -42.89 -4.43
N ASP A 211 -0.57 -43.90 -3.55
CA ASP A 211 0.48 -44.87 -3.25
C ASP A 211 0.80 -45.80 -4.46
N LYS A 212 1.05 -45.23 -5.65
CA LYS A 212 1.37 -45.97 -6.87
C LYS A 212 2.71 -45.53 -7.43
N VAL A 213 3.73 -46.27 -7.00
CA VAL A 213 5.04 -46.40 -7.62
C VAL A 213 4.89 -46.63 -9.13
N HIS A 214 5.34 -45.67 -9.94
CA HIS A 214 5.48 -45.85 -11.39
C HIS A 214 6.36 -47.06 -11.67
N SER A 215 5.93 -47.91 -12.60
CA SER A 215 6.57 -49.16 -12.99
C SER A 215 7.85 -48.90 -13.80
N GLY A 216 8.89 -48.37 -13.16
CA GLY A 216 10.29 -48.67 -13.49
C GLY A 216 10.66 -50.04 -12.91
N PRO A 217 11.87 -50.58 -13.16
CA PRO A 217 12.34 -51.76 -12.43
C PRO A 217 12.11 -51.48 -10.94
N ALA A 218 11.42 -52.38 -10.23
CA ALA A 218 10.86 -52.21 -8.89
C ALA A 218 11.89 -51.92 -7.76
N ASP A 219 13.08 -51.51 -8.16
CA ASP A 219 14.27 -51.28 -7.35
C ASP A 219 14.89 -49.89 -7.65
N THR A 220 14.24 -48.95 -8.35
CA THR A 220 14.81 -47.60 -8.60
C THR A 220 14.01 -46.49 -7.92
N ALA A 221 14.65 -45.71 -7.05
CA ALA A 221 14.04 -44.62 -6.28
C ALA A 221 14.19 -43.24 -6.94
N PHE A 222 15.36 -42.91 -7.50
CA PHE A 222 15.61 -41.64 -8.20
C PHE A 222 16.52 -41.83 -9.41
N ILE A 223 16.22 -41.13 -10.50
CA ILE A 223 17.05 -41.08 -11.71
C ILE A 223 17.27 -39.61 -12.05
N LEU A 224 18.53 -39.20 -12.08
CA LEU A 224 18.99 -37.92 -12.61
C LEU A 224 19.76 -38.25 -13.89
N ASP A 225 19.41 -37.61 -15.01
CA ASP A 225 20.04 -37.84 -16.30
C ASP A 225 20.51 -36.49 -16.85
N CYS A 226 21.84 -36.33 -16.98
CA CYS A 226 22.51 -35.11 -17.45
C CYS A 226 21.99 -33.79 -16.85
N VAL A 227 21.67 -33.79 -15.55
CA VAL A 227 21.08 -32.61 -14.89
C VAL A 227 22.17 -31.59 -14.54
N SER A 228 21.99 -30.35 -15.00
CA SER A 228 22.84 -29.22 -14.61
C SER A 228 22.01 -28.19 -13.85
N TYR A 229 22.49 -27.71 -12.70
CA TYR A 229 21.76 -26.73 -11.89
C TYR A 229 22.65 -25.60 -11.39
N LYS A 230 22.02 -24.43 -11.18
CA LYS A 230 22.65 -23.20 -10.70
C LYS A 230 21.89 -22.60 -9.52
N SER A 231 22.56 -21.73 -8.77
CA SER A 231 21.87 -20.89 -7.77
C SER A 231 20.98 -19.87 -8.48
N PRO A 232 19.78 -19.55 -7.96
CA PRO A 232 18.91 -18.52 -8.53
C PRO A 232 19.58 -17.13 -8.63
N PHE A 233 20.63 -16.91 -7.83
CA PHE A 233 21.35 -15.64 -7.73
C PHE A 233 22.68 -15.60 -8.47
N SER A 234 23.15 -16.73 -9.02
CA SER A 234 24.45 -16.82 -9.69
C SER A 234 24.32 -17.52 -11.04
N GLU A 235 25.00 -16.99 -12.04
CA GLU A 235 25.10 -17.60 -13.38
C GLU A 235 25.99 -18.83 -13.39
N GLN A 236 26.79 -19.04 -12.33
CA GLN A 236 27.70 -20.18 -12.23
C GLN A 236 26.94 -21.49 -11.98
N LEU A 237 27.17 -22.48 -12.83
CA LEU A 237 26.69 -23.85 -12.65
C LEU A 237 27.35 -24.45 -11.40
N LEU A 238 26.53 -24.94 -10.47
CA LEU A 238 27.00 -25.59 -9.25
C LEU A 238 27.40 -27.04 -9.56
N VAL A 239 26.59 -27.70 -10.39
CA VAL A 239 26.84 -29.05 -10.88
C VAL A 239 26.48 -29.09 -12.36
N GLU A 240 27.35 -29.73 -13.13
CA GLU A 240 27.21 -29.94 -14.57
C GLU A 240 27.00 -31.43 -14.85
N GLU A 241 26.02 -31.74 -15.71
CA GLU A 241 25.77 -33.06 -16.29
C GLU A 241 25.69 -34.22 -15.26
N LEU A 242 25.01 -34.01 -14.13
CA LEU A 242 24.83 -35.03 -13.11
C LEU A 242 23.92 -36.14 -13.61
N SER A 243 24.52 -37.32 -13.77
CA SER A 243 23.81 -38.56 -14.11
C SER A 243 23.97 -39.56 -12.98
N ILE A 244 22.91 -39.81 -12.21
CA ILE A 244 22.93 -40.76 -11.09
C ILE A 244 21.61 -41.53 -11.00
N LYS A 245 21.72 -42.83 -10.73
CA LYS A 245 20.59 -43.73 -10.53
C LYS A 245 20.68 -44.32 -9.12
N ILE A 246 19.67 -44.07 -8.30
CA ILE A 246 19.59 -44.53 -6.91
C ILE A 246 18.56 -45.65 -6.82
N SER A 247 18.97 -46.81 -6.30
CA SER A 247 18.10 -47.96 -6.11
C SER A 247 17.53 -48.09 -4.69
N GLN A 248 16.41 -48.79 -4.54
CA GLN A 248 15.74 -48.95 -3.25
C GLN A 248 16.61 -49.80 -2.30
N GLY A 249 16.92 -49.27 -1.11
CA GLY A 249 17.82 -49.93 -0.15
C GLY A 249 19.32 -49.61 -0.33
N SER A 250 19.68 -48.75 -1.28
CA SER A 250 21.04 -48.18 -1.39
C SER A 250 21.17 -46.89 -0.55
N ASN A 251 22.28 -46.74 0.17
CA ASN A 251 22.61 -45.50 0.90
C ASN A 251 23.65 -44.71 0.10
N LEU A 252 23.29 -43.52 -0.36
CA LEU A 252 24.20 -42.61 -1.06
C LEU A 252 24.77 -41.58 -0.08
N LEU A 253 26.09 -41.48 -0.02
CA LEU A 253 26.77 -40.40 0.69
C LEU A 253 27.28 -39.38 -0.33
N VAL A 254 26.75 -38.15 -0.27
CA VAL A 254 27.23 -37.03 -1.07
C VAL A 254 28.36 -36.35 -0.31
N VAL A 255 29.55 -36.31 -0.89
CA VAL A 255 30.74 -35.66 -0.32
C VAL A 255 31.24 -34.63 -1.32
N GLY A 256 31.56 -33.44 -0.83
CA GLY A 256 32.03 -32.33 -1.66
C GLY A 256 32.68 -31.23 -0.83
N ASN A 257 33.30 -30.29 -1.53
CA ASN A 257 33.84 -29.09 -0.90
C ASN A 257 32.70 -28.15 -0.51
N THR A 258 32.86 -27.38 0.56
CA THR A 258 31.87 -26.39 0.99
C THR A 258 31.52 -25.44 -0.15
N GLY A 259 30.25 -25.44 -0.58
CA GLY A 259 29.75 -24.58 -1.66
C GLY A 259 29.70 -25.22 -3.05
N ARG A 260 29.95 -26.53 -3.18
CA ARG A 260 29.67 -27.34 -4.37
C ARG A 260 28.71 -28.48 -4.05
#